data_AF-A0A3M0STC9-F1
#
_entry.id   AF-A0A3M0STC9-F1
#
_cell.length_a   1.000
_cell.length_b   1.000
_cell.length_c   1.000
_cell.angle_alpha   90.00
_cell.angle_beta   90.00
_cell.angle_gamma   90.00
#
_symmetry.space_group_name_H-M   'P 1'
#
loop_
_entity.id
_entity.type
_entity.pdbx_description
1 polymer ?
#
loop_
_entity_poly.entity_id
_entity_poly.type
_entity_poly.pdbx_seq_one_letter_code
_entity_poly.pdbx_strand_id
1 'polypeptide(L)'
;MLGDISKAEKVYIATGYTDMRKSIDGLAAIVQQNFELNPFQNSLFLFCGRKRDRMKALYWEGDGFVLLYKRLENGRFQWPQDAQAVKCITPREFRWLMEGLSLNQPKAVKKVDVQTAL
;
A
#
# COMPACT_ATOMS: atom_id res chain seq x y z
N MET A 1 -5.22 10.94 -16.62
CA MET A 1 -4.07 11.63 -16.01
C MET A 1 -3.00 10.57 -15.78
N LEU A 2 -1.73 10.87 -16.01
CA LEU A 2 -0.62 9.93 -15.75
C LEU A 2 -0.54 9.61 -14.25
N GLY A 3 -0.46 8.34 -13.88
CA GLY A 3 -0.38 7.90 -12.49
C GLY A 3 -1.66 8.10 -11.69
N ASP A 4 -2.82 7.97 -12.32
CA ASP A 4 -4.12 8.11 -11.66
C ASP A 4 -4.44 6.87 -10.81
N ILE A 5 -3.83 6.82 -9.62
CA ILE A 5 -3.98 5.73 -8.66
C ILE A 5 -5.40 5.61 -8.09
N SER A 6 -6.29 6.58 -8.34
CA SER A 6 -7.69 6.48 -7.92
C SER A 6 -8.44 5.37 -8.66
N LYS A 7 -7.91 4.93 -9.80
CA LYS A 7 -8.43 3.83 -10.63
C LYS A 7 -8.01 2.44 -10.16
N ALA A 8 -7.07 2.34 -9.22
CA ALA A 8 -6.61 1.06 -8.69
C ALA A 8 -7.76 0.32 -7.99
N GLU A 9 -8.04 -0.91 -8.41
CA GLU A 9 -9.10 -1.73 -7.80
C GLU A 9 -8.71 -2.26 -6.42
N LYS A 10 -7.42 -2.51 -6.22
CA LYS A 10 -6.88 -3.00 -4.95
C LYS A 10 -5.64 -2.23 -4.56
N VAL A 11 -5.42 -2.15 -3.25
CA VAL A 11 -4.21 -1.58 -2.67
C VAL A 11 -3.54 -2.65 -1.83
N TYR A 12 -2.32 -3.00 -2.19
CA TYR A 12 -1.48 -3.93 -1.47
C TYR A 12 -0.36 -3.17 -0.77
N ILE A 13 -0.08 -3.53 0.48
CA ILE A 13 1.02 -2.98 1.27
C ILE A 13 2.01 -4.09 1.60
N ALA A 14 3.26 -3.91 1.18
CA ALA A 14 4.38 -4.74 1.62
C ALA A 14 4.58 -4.51 3.12
N THR A 15 4.56 -5.55 3.93
CA THR A 15 4.76 -5.40 5.38
C THR A 15 6.25 -5.32 5.71
N GLY A 16 6.58 -4.80 6.89
CA GLY A 16 7.98 -4.63 7.31
C GLY A 16 8.66 -3.51 6.53
N TYR A 17 9.79 -3.79 5.89
CA TYR A 17 10.55 -2.81 5.11
C TYR A 17 11.04 -3.37 3.80
N THR A 18 11.20 -2.50 2.82
CA THR A 18 11.71 -2.79 1.49
C THR A 18 12.99 -2.01 1.24
N ASP A 19 13.92 -2.59 0.47
CA ASP A 19 15.08 -1.88 -0.04
C ASP A 19 14.64 -0.83 -1.07
N MET A 20 14.57 0.43 -0.64
CA MET A 20 14.06 1.54 -1.44
C MET A 20 15.00 1.97 -2.57
N ARG A 21 16.16 1.32 -2.76
CA ARG A 21 17.01 1.49 -3.95
C ARG A 21 16.44 0.83 -5.20
N LYS A 22 15.53 -0.15 -5.03
CA LYS A 22 14.85 -0.82 -6.14
C LYS A 22 13.94 0.15 -6.90
N SER A 23 14.04 0.14 -8.22
CA SER A 23 13.12 0.86 -9.13
C SER A 23 11.99 -0.06 -9.57
N ILE A 24 11.32 0.25 -10.69
CA ILE A 24 10.18 -0.49 -11.26
C ILE A 24 10.44 -1.99 -11.30
N ASP A 25 11.45 -2.46 -12.03
CA ASP A 25 11.68 -3.90 -12.23
C ASP A 25 11.99 -4.64 -10.93
N GLY A 26 12.77 -4.00 -10.05
CA GLY A 26 13.11 -4.58 -8.75
C GLY A 26 11.93 -4.67 -7.81
N LEU A 27 10.99 -3.73 -7.87
CA LEU A 27 9.75 -3.76 -7.08
C LEU A 27 8.72 -4.71 -7.70
N ALA A 28 8.60 -4.74 -9.02
CA ALA A 28 7.74 -5.69 -9.73
C ALA A 28 8.19 -7.14 -9.48
N ALA A 29 9.50 -7.40 -9.44
CA ALA A 29 10.04 -8.69 -9.05
C ALA A 29 9.63 -9.10 -7.63
N ILE A 30 9.59 -8.17 -6.67
CA ILE A 30 9.08 -8.46 -5.31
C ILE A 30 7.60 -8.83 -5.36
N VAL A 31 6.78 -8.07 -6.11
CA VAL A 31 5.35 -8.38 -6.27
C VAL A 31 5.16 -9.79 -6.82
N GLN A 32 5.91 -10.15 -7.85
CA GLN A 32 5.78 -11.44 -8.50
C GLN A 32 6.33 -12.59 -7.66
N GLN A 33 7.53 -12.44 -7.11
CA GLN A 33 8.29 -13.54 -6.51
C GLN A 33 8.01 -13.71 -5.02
N ASN A 34 7.86 -12.60 -4.27
CA ASN A 34 7.67 -12.65 -2.82
C ASN A 34 6.19 -12.63 -2.43
N PHE A 35 5.35 -11.94 -3.21
CA PHE A 35 3.92 -11.83 -2.91
C PHE A 35 3.08 -12.78 -3.72
N GLU A 36 3.64 -13.43 -4.75
CA GLU A 36 2.93 -14.32 -5.68
C GLU A 36 1.73 -13.61 -6.34
N LEU A 37 1.86 -12.31 -6.60
CA LEU A 37 0.85 -11.47 -7.23
C LEU A 37 1.28 -11.04 -8.64
N ASN A 38 0.31 -10.76 -9.50
CA ASN A 38 0.60 -10.20 -10.82
C ASN A 38 0.91 -8.68 -10.71
N PRO A 39 2.12 -8.19 -11.06
CA PRO A 39 2.41 -6.76 -11.03
C PRO A 39 1.67 -5.95 -12.11
N PHE A 40 1.17 -6.60 -13.15
CA PHE A 40 0.42 -5.98 -14.26
C PHE A 40 -1.10 -5.91 -14.01
N GLN A 41 -1.58 -6.32 -12.83
CA GLN A 41 -3.00 -6.19 -12.50
C GLN A 41 -3.33 -4.75 -12.10
N ASN A 42 -4.61 -4.36 -12.20
CA ASN A 42 -5.09 -3.02 -11.82
C ASN A 42 -5.03 -2.82 -10.29
N SER A 43 -3.83 -2.65 -9.73
CA SER A 43 -3.60 -2.61 -8.29
C SER A 43 -2.38 -1.77 -7.95
N LEU A 44 -2.46 -1.10 -6.81
CA LEU A 44 -1.40 -0.27 -6.26
C LEU A 44 -0.58 -1.07 -5.24
N PHE A 45 0.73 -1.17 -5.45
CA PHE A 45 1.64 -1.85 -4.52
C PHE A 45 2.49 -0.84 -3.76
N LEU A 46 2.32 -0.79 -2.45
CA LEU A 46 2.96 0.16 -1.56
C LEU A 46 4.18 -0.47 -0.87
N PHE A 47 5.30 0.23 -0.90
CA PHE A 47 6.57 -0.18 -0.29
C PHE A 47 7.12 0.93 0.58
N CYS A 48 7.79 0.56 1.69
CA CYS A 48 8.33 1.53 2.63
C CYS A 48 9.72 1.14 3.11
N GLY A 49 10.59 2.12 3.28
CA GLY A 49 11.94 1.91 3.80
C GLY A 49 11.96 1.81 5.32
N ARG A 50 13.10 1.36 5.87
CA ARG A 50 13.30 1.22 7.33
C ARG A 50 13.00 2.50 8.14
N LYS A 51 13.29 3.68 7.58
CA LYS A 51 13.05 4.98 8.23
C LYS A 51 11.58 5.38 8.33
N ARG A 52 10.72 4.76 7.51
CA ARG A 52 9.27 5.04 7.41
C ARG A 52 8.91 6.50 7.11
N ASP A 53 9.85 7.29 6.64
CA ASP A 53 9.66 8.67 6.18
C ASP A 53 9.33 8.74 4.69
N ARG A 54 9.41 7.62 3.97
CA ARG A 54 9.23 7.54 2.52
C ARG A 54 8.54 6.26 2.11
N MET A 55 7.70 6.37 1.10
CA MET A 55 7.07 5.24 0.44
C MET A 55 7.18 5.34 -1.07
N LYS A 56 7.17 4.18 -1.73
CA LYS A 56 6.98 4.04 -3.17
C LYS A 56 5.64 3.37 -3.41
N ALA A 57 4.95 3.81 -4.47
CA ALA A 57 3.74 3.14 -4.95
C ALA A 57 3.96 2.75 -6.42
N LEU A 58 3.97 1.45 -6.68
CA LEU A 58 4.08 0.87 -8.02
C LEU A 58 2.67 0.61 -8.55
N TYR A 59 2.39 1.08 -9.76
CA TYR A 59 1.09 0.93 -10.41
C TYR A 59 1.27 0.64 -11.89
N TRP A 60 0.47 -0.28 -12.43
CA TRP A 60 0.40 -0.57 -13.87
C TRP A 60 -0.84 0.10 -14.46
N GLU A 61 -0.65 0.98 -15.44
CA GLU A 61 -1.75 1.75 -16.06
C GLU A 61 -2.28 1.15 -17.37
N GLY A 62 -1.79 -0.02 -17.77
CA GLY A 62 -2.18 -0.72 -19.00
C GLY A 62 -1.14 -0.64 -20.10
N ASP A 63 -0.44 0.48 -20.22
CA ASP A 63 0.63 0.74 -21.20
C ASP A 63 2.02 0.84 -20.58
N GLY A 64 2.12 0.98 -19.26
CA GLY A 64 3.37 1.10 -18.55
C GLY A 64 3.24 1.09 -17.04
N PHE A 65 4.39 0.97 -16.38
CA PHE A 65 4.49 1.15 -14.94
C PHE A 65 4.69 2.62 -14.59
N VAL A 66 3.94 3.08 -13.60
CA VAL A 66 4.17 4.33 -12.88
C VAL A 66 4.72 4.01 -11.49
N LEU A 67 5.76 4.75 -11.09
CA LEU A 67 6.34 4.68 -9.76
C LEU A 67 6.23 6.03 -9.07
N LEU A 68 5.28 6.14 -8.15
CA LEU A 68 5.13 7.32 -7.31
C LEU A 68 6.08 7.23 -6.11
N TYR A 69 6.68 8.36 -5.73
CA TYR A 69 7.56 8.47 -4.58
C TYR A 69 7.07 9.58 -3.66
N LYS A 70 6.69 9.23 -2.42
CA LYS A 70 6.24 10.19 -1.41
C LYS A 70 7.23 10.18 -0.25
N ARG A 71 7.76 11.36 0.08
CA ARG A 71 8.55 11.62 1.29
C ARG A 71 7.75 12.52 2.22
N LEU A 72 7.71 12.18 3.50
CA LEU A 72 7.18 13.04 4.54
C LEU A 72 8.30 13.96 5.01
N GLU A 73 8.06 15.27 4.99
CA GLU A 73 9.01 16.26 5.55
C GLU A 73 8.94 16.28 7.08
N ASN A 74 7.83 15.82 7.65
CA ASN A 74 7.65 15.66 9.10
C ASN A 74 6.85 14.38 9.39
N GLY A 75 7.27 13.65 10.43
CA GLY A 75 6.64 12.42 10.86
C GLY A 75 7.07 11.17 10.08
N ARG A 76 6.34 10.07 10.32
CA ARG A 76 6.59 8.75 9.75
C ARG A 76 5.27 8.05 9.46
N PHE A 77 5.24 7.22 8.43
CA PHE A 77 4.11 6.33 8.18
C PHE A 77 4.00 5.29 9.29
N GLN A 78 2.76 5.03 9.74
CA GLN A 78 2.43 3.93 10.64
C GLN A 78 2.35 2.62 9.86
N TRP A 79 3.51 2.18 9.39
CA TRP A 79 3.65 1.05 8.48
C TRP A 79 3.46 -0.31 9.19
N PRO A 80 2.68 -1.25 8.62
CA PRO A 80 2.45 -2.55 9.21
C PRO A 80 3.73 -3.40 9.29
N GLN A 81 3.83 -4.20 10.35
CA GLN A 81 4.91 -5.17 10.59
C GLN A 81 4.35 -6.58 10.80
N ASP A 82 3.33 -6.94 10.02
CA ASP A 82 2.66 -8.23 10.13
C ASP A 82 3.58 -9.39 9.67
N ALA A 83 3.28 -10.61 10.12
CA ALA A 83 4.04 -11.81 9.72
C ALA A 83 3.87 -12.17 8.23
N GLN A 84 2.72 -11.82 7.64
CA GLN A 84 2.50 -11.95 6.20
C GLN A 84 3.30 -10.89 5.46
N ALA A 85 3.97 -11.25 4.35
CA ALA A 85 4.82 -10.34 3.58
C ALA A 85 4.05 -9.20 2.88
N VAL A 86 2.75 -9.38 2.61
CA VAL A 86 1.89 -8.41 1.95
C VAL A 86 0.49 -8.45 2.54
N LYS A 87 -0.19 -7.32 2.58
CA LYS A 87 -1.59 -7.21 2.99
C LYS A 87 -2.40 -6.42 1.97
N CYS A 88 -3.58 -6.91 1.60
CA CYS A 88 -4.56 -6.08 0.87
C CYS A 88 -5.28 -5.18 1.87
N ILE A 89 -5.33 -3.88 1.61
CA ILE A 89 -5.95 -2.89 2.50
C ILE A 89 -7.16 -2.24 1.82
N THR A 90 -8.12 -1.83 2.63
CA THR A 90 -9.31 -1.11 2.18
C THR A 90 -8.98 0.34 1.80
N PRO A 91 -9.82 1.01 1.00
CA PRO A 91 -9.66 2.44 0.71
C PRO A 91 -9.63 3.32 1.97
N ARG A 92 -10.34 2.91 3.02
CA ARG A 92 -10.34 3.60 4.32
C ARG A 92 -8.99 3.46 5.04
N GLU A 93 -8.43 2.26 5.09
CA GLU A 93 -7.10 2.02 5.65
C GLU A 93 -6.00 2.74 4.86
N PHE A 94 -6.11 2.77 3.52
CA PHE A 94 -5.19 3.54 2.68
C PHE A 94 -5.26 5.04 3.00
N ARG A 95 -6.47 5.60 3.15
CA ARG A 95 -6.65 6.99 3.57
C ARG A 95 -6.00 7.26 4.93
N TRP A 96 -6.26 6.42 5.92
CA TRP A 96 -5.64 6.54 7.24
C TRP A 96 -4.11 6.55 7.16
N LEU A 97 -3.52 5.65 6.37
CA LEU A 97 -2.08 5.64 6.16
C LEU A 97 -1.58 6.96 5.54
N MET A 98 -2.31 7.53 4.58
CA MET A 98 -1.97 8.82 3.96
C MET A 98 -2.05 10.00 4.93
N GLU A 99 -2.90 9.88 5.95
CA GLU A 99 -3.08 10.84 7.06
C GLU A 99 -2.10 10.58 8.23
N GLY A 100 -1.20 9.59 8.12
CA GLY A 100 -0.22 9.25 9.15
C GLY A 100 -0.78 8.37 10.29
N LEU A 101 -1.98 7.83 10.11
CA LEU A 101 -2.66 6.97 11.07
C LEU A 101 -2.33 5.48 10.82
N SER A 102 -2.44 4.66 11.87
CA SER A 102 -2.32 3.19 11.78
C SER A 102 -3.45 2.58 10.94
N LEU A 103 -3.18 1.48 10.24
CA LEU A 103 -4.22 0.68 9.58
C LEU A 103 -5.20 0.08 10.59
N ASN A 104 -4.71 -0.27 11.79
CA ASN A 104 -5.55 -0.73 12.88
C ASN A 104 -6.01 0.46 13.73
N GLN A 105 -7.31 0.78 13.64
CA GLN A 105 -7.97 1.84 14.39
C GLN A 105 -9.02 1.27 15.34
N PRO A 106 -8.64 0.76 16.52
CA PRO A 106 -9.58 0.13 17.44
C PRO A 106 -10.64 1.09 17.98
N LYS A 107 -10.33 2.38 18.04
CA LYS A 107 -11.23 3.45 18.47
C LYS A 107 -12.09 4.03 17.35
N ALA A 108 -11.88 3.61 16.10
CA ALA A 108 -12.73 4.08 15.01
C ALA A 108 -14.15 3.52 15.19
N VAL A 109 -15.14 4.39 15.02
CA VAL A 109 -16.55 3.97 15.01
C VAL A 109 -16.74 2.92 13.91
N LYS A 110 -17.27 1.77 14.32
CA LYS A 110 -17.58 0.64 13.46
C LYS A 110 -19.06 0.70 13.10
N LYS A 111 -19.39 0.37 11.85
CA LYS A 111 -20.78 0.13 11.48
C LYS A 111 -21.26 -1.11 12.23
N VAL A 112 -22.48 -1.05 12.75
CA VAL A 112 -23.16 -2.23 13.30
C VAL A 112 -23.74 -2.99 12.12
N ASP A 113 -23.49 -4.30 12.07
CA ASP A 113 -24.13 -5.15 11.08
C ASP A 113 -25.55 -5.47 11.54
N VAL A 114 -26.54 -4.89 10.87
CA VAL A 114 -27.94 -4.92 11.33
C VAL A 114 -28.54 -6.33 11.22
N GLN A 115 -27.98 -7.19 10.37
CA GLN A 115 -28.41 -8.59 10.21
C GLN A 115 -28.11 -9.48 11.42
N THR A 116 -27.18 -9.07 12.30
CA THR A 116 -26.83 -9.80 13.53
C THR A 116 -27.49 -9.20 14.78
N ALA A 117 -28.22 -8.09 14.61
CA ALA A 117 -28.86 -7.34 15.69
C ALA A 117 -30.40 -7.56 15.77
N LEU A 118 -30.92 -8.43 14.90
CA LEU A 118 -32.27 -9.00 14.94
C LEU A 118 -32.15 -10.49 15.25
#